data_AF-A0A8S2WKC3-F1
#
_entry.id   AF-A0A8S2WKC3-F1
#
_cell.length_a   1.000
_cell.length_b   1.000
_cell.length_c   1.000
_cell.angle_alpha   90.00
_cell.angle_beta   90.00
_cell.angle_gamma   90.00
#
_symmetry.space_group_name_H-M   'P 1'
#
loop_
_entity.id
_entity.type
_entity.pdbx_description
1 polymer ?
#
loop_
_entity_poly.entity_id
_entity_poly.type
_entity_poly.pdbx_seq_one_letter_code
_entity_poly.pdbx_strand_id
1 'polypeptide(L)' 'QFDDFEVKDFTSSWRDGLAFNAMIHAIRPELVNLPAVKRMDVRQRLENAFSTAEEQLGIPRLIDVE' A
#
# COMPACT_ATOMS: atom_id res chain seq x y z
N GLN A 1 -10.73 -10.40 6.03
CA GLN A 1 -11.47 -9.29 6.66
C GLN A 1 -10.47 -8.16 6.89
N PHE A 2 -10.80 -6.93 6.49
CA PHE A 2 -9.90 -5.76 6.49
C PHE A 2 -9.95 -4.97 7.81
N ASP A 3 -10.18 -5.64 8.95
CA ASP A 3 -10.59 -4.97 10.20
C ASP A 3 -9.47 -4.18 10.93
N ASP A 4 -8.29 -4.02 10.32
CA ASP A 4 -7.10 -3.46 11.01
C ASP A 4 -6.78 -1.99 10.65
N PHE A 5 -7.46 -1.37 9.66
CA PHE A 5 -7.24 0.05 9.34
C PHE A 5 -8.47 0.69 8.66
N GLU A 6 -8.62 2.00 8.85
CA GLU A 6 -9.72 2.81 8.31
C GLU A 6 -9.15 4.05 7.62
N VAL A 7 -9.62 4.35 6.41
CA VAL A 7 -9.20 5.54 5.65
C VAL A 7 -10.20 6.67 5.89
N LYS A 8 -9.75 7.74 6.58
CA LYS A 8 -10.60 8.88 6.99
C LYS A 8 -10.28 10.18 6.27
N ASP A 9 -9.08 10.29 5.70
CA ASP A 9 -8.58 11.48 5.03
C ASP A 9 -7.66 11.09 3.87
N PHE A 10 -7.18 12.09 3.11
CA PHE A 10 -6.17 11.93 2.05
C PHE A 10 -4.75 12.25 2.52
N THR A 11 -4.50 12.20 3.83
CA THR A 11 -3.19 12.54 4.40
C THR A 11 -2.75 11.48 5.41
N SER A 12 -3.14 11.62 6.67
CA SER A 12 -2.67 10.78 7.77
C SER A 12 -3.03 9.30 7.62
N SER A 13 -4.19 9.02 7.02
CA SER A 13 -4.70 7.66 6.79
C SER A 13 -3.85 6.83 5.80
N TRP A 14 -2.96 7.49 5.05
CA TRP A 14 -2.14 6.87 4.02
C TRP A 14 -0.67 6.79 4.41
N ARG A 15 -0.27 7.52 5.46
CA ARG A 15 1.13 7.69 5.85
C ARG A 15 1.81 6.40 6.28
N ASP A 16 1.06 5.42 6.80
CA ASP A 16 1.61 4.15 7.26
C ASP A 16 1.75 3.08 6.16
N GLY A 17 1.34 3.41 4.93
CA GLY A 17 1.42 2.55 3.75
C GLY A 17 0.41 1.41 3.67
N LEU A 18 -0.44 1.18 4.68
CA LEU A 18 -1.41 0.07 4.65
C LEU A 18 -2.51 0.31 3.62
N ALA A 19 -3.03 1.54 3.55
CA ALA A 19 -4.08 1.92 2.62
C ALA A 19 -3.68 1.70 1.15
N PHE A 20 -2.43 2.03 0.79
CA PHE A 20 -1.93 1.80 -0.58
C PHE A 20 -1.84 0.31 -0.93
N ASN A 21 -1.26 -0.50 -0.05
CA ASN A 21 -1.16 -1.94 -0.25
C ASN A 21 -2.54 -2.61 -0.33
N ALA A 22 -3.48 -2.16 0.49
CA ALA A 22 -4.85 -2.66 0.45
C ALA A 22 -5.59 -2.27 -0.82
N MET A 23 -5.37 -1.06 -1.34
CA MET A 23 -5.93 -0.65 -2.62
C MET A 23 -5.42 -1.53 -3.76
N ILE A 24 -4.11 -1.82 -3.80
CA ILE A 24 -3.54 -2.72 -4.81
C ILE A 24 -4.12 -4.14 -4.66
N HIS A 25 -4.23 -4.64 -3.43
CA HIS A 25 -4.87 -5.94 -3.16
C HIS A 25 -6.35 -5.96 -3.58
N ALA A 26 -7.08 -4.86 -3.46
CA ALA A 26 -8.46 -4.76 -3.91
C ALA A 26 -8.59 -4.78 -5.44
N ILE A 27 -7.57 -4.28 -6.16
CA ILE A 27 -7.51 -4.31 -7.63
C ILE A 27 -7.09 -5.71 -8.13
N ARG A 28 -6.02 -6.27 -7.55
CA ARG A 28 -5.50 -7.62 -7.83
C ARG A 28 -4.97 -8.26 -6.55
N PRO A 29 -5.75 -9.16 -5.91
CA PRO A 29 -5.39 -9.75 -4.62
C PRO A 29 -4.03 -10.49 -4.61
N GLU A 30 -3.65 -11.07 -5.73
CA GLU A 30 -2.42 -11.86 -5.89
C GLU A 30 -1.14 -11.04 -5.83
N LEU A 31 -1.22 -9.72 -6.05
CA LEU A 31 -0.04 -8.85 -6.08
C LEU A 31 0.47 -8.46 -4.69
N VAL A 32 -0.37 -8.59 -3.64
CA VAL A 32 -0.03 -8.12 -2.30
C VAL A 32 -0.44 -9.13 -1.25
N ASN A 33 0.53 -9.57 -0.45
CA ASN A 33 0.30 -10.36 0.75
C ASN A 33 0.08 -9.45 1.97
N LEU A 34 -1.17 -9.06 2.23
CA LEU A 34 -1.51 -8.15 3.34
C LEU A 34 -1.05 -8.63 4.72
N PRO A 35 -1.16 -9.92 5.10
CA PRO A 35 -0.56 -10.43 6.34
C PRO A 35 0.95 -10.16 6.47
N ALA A 36 1.70 -10.23 5.39
CA ALA A 36 3.13 -9.92 5.39
C ALA A 36 3.38 -8.41 5.49
N VAL A 37 2.64 -7.60 4.71
CA VAL A 37 2.73 -6.13 4.73
C VAL A 37 2.50 -5.56 6.13
N LYS A 38 1.54 -6.10 6.88
CA LYS A 38 1.27 -5.67 8.27
C LYS A 38 2.47 -5.84 9.22
N ARG A 39 3.44 -6.69 8.88
CA ARG A 39 4.66 -6.91 9.69
C ARG A 39 5.85 -6.07 9.24
N MET A 40 5.75 -5.40 8.10
CA MET A 40 6.77 -4.50 7.57
C MET A 40 6.75 -3.14 8.28
N ASP A 41 7.87 -2.42 8.23
CA ASP A 41 7.92 -1.01 8.64
C ASP A 41 7.25 -0.10 7.60
N VAL A 42 7.02 1.17 7.97
CA VAL A 42 6.30 2.13 7.12
C VAL A 42 6.98 2.33 5.76
N ARG A 43 8.31 2.43 5.75
CA ARG A 43 9.09 2.67 4.53
C ARG A 43 8.97 1.49 3.58
N GLN A 44 9.10 0.27 4.11
CA GLN A 44 8.93 -0.98 3.38
C GLN A 44 7.51 -1.12 2.81
N ARG A 45 6.47 -0.74 3.57
CA ARG A 45 5.08 -0.79 3.08
C ARG A 45 4.87 0.16 1.91
N LEU A 46 5.32 1.40 2.04
CA LEU A 46 5.20 2.41 0.99
C LEU A 46 5.96 1.99 -0.27
N GLU A 47 7.21 1.52 -0.09
CA GLU A 47 8.02 1.03 -1.20
C GLU A 47 7.36 -0.16 -1.90
N ASN A 48 6.88 -1.16 -1.14
CA ASN A 48 6.20 -2.32 -1.69
C ASN A 48 4.96 -1.92 -2.50
N ALA A 49 4.16 -0.98 -2.00
CA ALA A 49 2.98 -0.53 -2.71
C ALA A 49 3.36 0.19 -4.01
N PHE A 50 4.27 1.15 -3.95
CA PHE A 50 4.60 1.97 -5.12
C PHE A 50 5.34 1.19 -6.20
N SER A 51 6.28 0.30 -5.84
CA SER A 51 6.95 -0.56 -6.81
C SER A 51 5.97 -1.55 -7.46
N THR A 52 5.09 -2.17 -6.68
CA THR A 52 4.07 -3.10 -7.21
C THR A 52 3.11 -2.38 -8.14
N ALA A 53 2.63 -1.18 -7.78
CA ALA A 53 1.72 -0.40 -8.61
C ALA A 53 2.38 0.05 -9.93
N GLU A 54 3.64 0.44 -9.89
CA GLU A 54 4.39 0.83 -11.09
C GLU A 54 4.65 -0.37 -12.01
N GLU A 55 5.22 -1.45 -11.49
CA GLU A 55 5.66 -2.59 -12.28
C GLU A 55 4.49 -3.45 -12.79
N GLN A 56 3.44 -3.64 -11.97
CA GLN A 56 2.37 -4.61 -12.25
C GLN A 56 1.09 -3.97 -12.78
N LEU A 57 0.88 -2.68 -12.47
CA LEU A 57 -0.32 -1.93 -12.87
C LEU A 57 -0.02 -0.73 -13.78
N GLY A 58 1.25 -0.40 -14.01
CA GLY A 58 1.66 0.73 -14.86
C GLY A 58 1.30 2.09 -14.28
N ILE A 59 1.13 2.19 -12.97
CA ILE A 59 0.77 3.44 -12.28
C ILE A 59 2.07 4.18 -11.92
N PRO A 60 2.35 5.35 -12.52
CA PRO A 60 3.61 6.04 -12.27
C PRO A 60 3.71 6.52 -10.82
N ARG A 61 4.91 6.42 -10.24
CA ARG A 61 5.21 6.92 -8.90
C ARG A 61 5.23 8.45 -8.91
N LEU A 62 4.30 9.07 -8.20
CA LEU A 62 4.21 10.53 -8.06
C LEU A 62 4.69 11.04 -6.69
N ILE A 63 4.99 10.12 -5.77
CA ILE A 63 5.36 10.42 -4.39
C ILE A 63 6.69 9.71 -4.08
N ASP A 64 7.69 10.48 -3.68
CA ASP A 64 8.95 9.94 -3.17
C ASP A 64 8.80 9.53 -1.70
N VAL A 65 9.28 8.33 -1.37
CA VAL A 65 9.28 7.78 -0.01
C VAL A 65 10.49 8.33 0.74
N GLU A 66 10.33 9.49 1.37
CA GLU A 66 11.29 10.02 2.36
C GLU A 66 11.07 9.42 3.75
#